data_AF-A0A2N1IQV0-F1
#
_entry.id   AF-A0A2N1IQV0-F1
#
_cell.length_a   1.000
_cell.length_b   1.000
_cell.length_c   1.000
_cell.angle_alpha   90.00
_cell.angle_beta   90.00
_cell.angle_gamma   90.00
#
_symmetry.space_group_name_H-M   'P 1'
#
loop_
_entity.id
_entity.type
_entity.pdbx_description
1 polymer ?
#
loop_
_entity_poly.entity_id
_entity_poly.type
_entity_poly.pdbx_seq_one_letter_code
_entity_poly.pdbx_strand_id
1 'polypeptide(L)'
;MAFDAYIQIAEITGEALDEQYANWVEIIGYKFGANQSISATASSAGGASSGRTTLTNVTFTRYLDSASYKLLEASCAGQHLKEVKLSL
;
A
#
# COMPACT_ATOMS: atom_id res chain seq x y z
N MET A 1 10.81 15.10 -13.64
CA MET A 1 9.98 15.31 -12.44
C MET A 1 10.57 14.44 -11.35
N ALA A 2 10.82 14.99 -10.17
CA ALA A 2 11.20 14.18 -9.01
C ALA A 2 9.98 13.37 -8.57
N PHE A 3 10.21 12.18 -8.02
CA PHE A 3 9.15 11.35 -7.45
C PHE A 3 9.05 11.70 -5.97
N ASP A 4 7.93 12.29 -5.57
CA ASP A 4 7.61 12.57 -4.18
C ASP A 4 6.39 11.75 -3.80
N ALA A 5 6.52 10.92 -2.77
CA ALA A 5 5.42 10.08 -2.32
C ALA A 5 5.48 9.87 -0.82
N TYR A 6 4.31 9.87 -0.20
CA TYR A 6 4.17 9.88 1.25
C TYR A 6 3.14 8.84 1.68
N ILE A 7 3.43 8.14 2.77
CA ILE A 7 2.53 7.17 3.40
C ILE A 7 2.21 7.63 4.83
N GLN A 8 0.93 7.70 5.15
CA GLN A 8 0.42 7.81 6.52
C GLN A 8 -0.03 6.43 6.98
N ILE A 9 0.42 6.03 8.16
CA ILE A 9 -0.02 4.81 8.81
C ILE A 9 -0.51 5.19 10.20
N ALA A 10 -1.71 4.75 10.55
CA ALA A 10 -2.28 5.05 11.87
C ALA A 10 -1.31 4.66 12.99
N GLU A 11 -1.09 5.58 13.94
CA GLU A 11 -0.21 5.40 15.12
C GLU A 11 1.30 5.23 14.81
N ILE A 12 1.73 5.45 13.57
CA ILE A 12 3.14 5.41 13.17
C ILE A 12 3.55 6.76 12.55
N THR A 13 4.44 7.46 13.24
CA THR A 13 4.98 8.76 12.84
C THR A 13 6.24 8.58 12.00
N GLY A 14 6.32 9.24 10.84
CA GLY A 14 7.53 9.32 10.00
C GLY A 14 8.26 10.66 10.15
N GLU A 15 9.16 10.94 9.21
CA GLU A 15 10.10 12.08 9.26
C GLU A 15 9.95 13.07 8.11
N ALA A 16 8.88 12.95 7.30
CA ALA A 16 8.65 13.90 6.21
C ALA A 16 8.54 15.34 6.74
N LEU A 17 9.29 16.23 6.10
CA LEU A 17 9.35 17.66 6.42
C LEU A 17 8.51 18.54 5.49
N ASP A 18 7.87 17.93 4.49
CA ASP A 18 6.95 18.62 3.61
C ASP A 18 5.77 19.22 4.40
N GLU A 19 5.39 20.46 4.09
CA GLU A 19 4.35 21.18 4.83
C GLU A 19 2.99 20.48 4.80
N GLN A 20 2.66 19.78 3.71
CA GLN A 20 1.38 19.07 3.54
C GLN A 20 1.42 17.67 4.15
N TYR A 21 2.60 17.05 4.18
CA TYR A 21 2.80 15.67 4.63
C TYR A 21 3.68 15.57 5.87
N ALA A 22 3.67 16.60 6.73
CA ALA A 22 4.52 16.65 7.91
C ALA A 22 4.32 15.42 8.81
N ASN A 23 5.42 14.77 9.16
CA ASN A 23 5.47 13.53 9.95
C ASN A 23 4.88 12.28 9.26
N TRP A 24 4.67 12.32 7.94
CA TRP A 24 4.38 11.12 7.17
C TRP A 24 5.68 10.36 6.87
N VAL A 25 5.54 9.12 6.41
CA VAL A 25 6.67 8.32 5.94
C VAL A 25 6.91 8.64 4.47
N GLU A 26 8.08 9.18 4.15
CA GLU A 26 8.50 9.37 2.76
C GLU A 26 8.88 8.01 2.13
N ILE A 27 8.40 7.76 0.91
CA ILE A 27 8.69 6.53 0.17
C ILE A 27 9.33 6.85 -1.18
N ILE A 28 10.19 5.95 -1.64
CA ILE A 28 10.89 6.06 -2.93
C ILE A 28 10.25 5.20 -4.04
N GLY A 29 9.21 4.44 -3.69
CA GLY A 29 8.43 3.68 -4.66
C GLY A 29 7.38 2.81 -4.01
N TYR A 30 6.35 2.44 -4.79
CA TYR A 30 5.31 1.51 -4.37
C TYR A 30 4.88 0.58 -5.52
N LYS A 31 4.24 -0.52 -5.15
CA LYS A 31 3.62 -1.49 -6.05
C LYS A 31 2.26 -1.90 -5.47
N PHE A 32 1.24 -1.81 -6.30
CA PHE A 32 -0.09 -2.34 -6.03
C PHE A 32 -0.70 -2.79 -7.35
N GLY A 33 -1.45 -3.89 -7.33
CA GLY A 33 -2.00 -4.49 -8.52
C GLY A 33 -3.31 -5.21 -8.26
N ALA A 34 -4.10 -5.35 -9.31
CA ALA A 34 -5.33 -6.11 -9.33
C ALA A 34 -5.30 -7.07 -10.52
N ASN A 35 -5.74 -8.31 -10.31
CA ASN A 35 -5.84 -9.31 -11.36
C ASN A 35 -7.26 -9.88 -11.36
N GLN A 36 -7.92 -9.84 -12.51
CA GLN A 36 -9.24 -10.47 -12.69
C GLN A 36 -9.08 -11.70 -13.57
N SER A 37 -9.34 -12.87 -12.99
CA SER A 37 -9.27 -14.16 -13.67
C SER A 37 -10.47 -14.31 -14.61
N ILE A 38 -10.29 -13.99 -15.89
CA ILE A 38 -11.31 -14.20 -16.93
C ILE A 38 -11.01 -15.52 -17.65
N SER A 39 -12.04 -16.33 -17.89
CA SER A 39 -11.89 -17.53 -18.74
C SER A 39 -11.64 -17.09 -20.19
N ALA A 40 -10.53 -17.53 -20.78
CA ALA A 40 -10.18 -17.23 -22.17
C ALA A 40 -10.98 -18.06 -23.20
N THR A 41 -11.67 -19.12 -22.77
CA THR A 41 -12.34 -20.11 -23.64
C THR A 41 -13.84 -20.24 -23.40
N ALA A 42 -14.35 -19.76 -22.27
CA ALA A 42 -15.78 -19.70 -21.99
C ALA A 42 -16.23 -18.24 -22.01
N SER A 43 -16.81 -17.80 -23.13
CA SER A 43 -17.70 -16.64 -23.10
C SER A 43 -18.92 -17.06 -22.30
N SER A 44 -19.20 -16.38 -21.20
CA SER A 44 -20.41 -16.63 -20.43
C SER A 44 -21.60 -16.34 -21.35
N ALA A 45 -22.19 -17.37 -21.96
CA ALA A 45 -23.39 -17.27 -22.80
C ALA A 45 -24.65 -16.89 -21.97
N GLY A 46 -24.44 -16.34 -20.77
CA GLY A 46 -25.37 -15.76 -19.81
C GLY A 46 -24.58 -14.92 -18.78
N GLY A 47 -25.26 -14.19 -17.89
CA GLY A 47 -24.66 -13.18 -16.99
C GLY A 47 -23.77 -13.66 -15.83
N ALA A 48 -23.29 -14.90 -15.85
CA ALA A 48 -22.49 -15.46 -14.76
C ALA A 48 -20.99 -15.33 -15.05
N SER A 49 -20.33 -14.31 -14.47
CA SER A 49 -18.87 -14.26 -14.38
C SER A 49 -18.40 -15.05 -13.15
N SER A 50 -17.71 -16.18 -13.34
CA SER A 50 -17.19 -16.98 -12.21
C SER A 50 -15.92 -16.40 -11.55
N GLY A 51 -15.25 -15.43 -12.20
CA GLY A 51 -13.99 -14.86 -11.72
C GLY A 51 -14.19 -13.78 -10.66
N ARG A 52 -13.37 -13.80 -9.60
CA ARG A 52 -13.26 -12.72 -8.62
C ARG A 52 -11.90 -12.03 -8.78
N THR A 53 -11.91 -10.70 -8.75
CA THR A 53 -10.68 -9.90 -8.76
C THR A 53 -9.88 -10.18 -7.50
N THR A 54 -8.60 -10.48 -7.66
CA THR A 54 -7.63 -10.63 -6.57
C THR A 54 -6.73 -9.41 -6.56
N LEU A 55 -6.49 -8.86 -5.38
CA LEU A 55 -5.56 -7.74 -5.18
C LEU A 55 -4.21 -8.27 -4.71
N THR A 56 -3.13 -7.63 -5.14
CA THR A 56 -1.80 -7.89 -4.57
C THR A 56 -1.66 -7.12 -3.27
N ASN A 57 -0.67 -7.51 -2.46
CA ASN A 57 -0.25 -6.68 -1.34
C ASN A 57 0.24 -5.31 -1.85
N VAL A 58 -0.03 -4.26 -1.08
CA VAL A 58 0.63 -2.96 -1.26
C VAL A 58 2.05 -3.11 -0.72
N THR A 59 3.03 -2.98 -1.61
CA THR A 59 4.46 -3.04 -1.24
C THR A 59 5.08 -1.69 -1.51
N PHE A 60 5.85 -1.14 -0.59
CA PHE A 60 6.56 0.12 -0.79
C PHE A 60 8.01 0.01 -0.33
N THR A 61 8.84 0.90 -0.85
CA THR A 61 10.26 1.02 -0.51
C THR A 61 10.50 2.40 0.06
N ARG A 62 11.28 2.48 1.11
CA ARG A 62 11.59 3.70 1.86
C ARG A 62 12.99 3.59 2.46
N TYR A 63 13.55 4.73 2.86
CA TYR A 63 14.77 4.74 3.66
C TYR A 63 14.49 4.28 5.10
N LEU A 64 15.54 3.98 5.84
CA LEU A 64 15.43 3.72 7.27
C LEU A 64 15.27 5.06 8.01
N ASP A 65 14.20 5.18 8.77
CA ASP A 65 13.82 6.36 9.57
C ASP A 65 13.15 5.89 10.88
N SER A 66 12.70 6.80 11.74
CA SER A 66 12.02 6.50 13.01
C SER A 66 10.76 5.61 12.89
N ALA A 67 10.00 5.62 11.79
CA ALA A 67 8.88 4.69 11.62
C ALA A 67 9.33 3.23 11.44
N SER A 68 10.59 2.95 11.09
CA SER A 68 11.07 1.58 10.78
C SER A 68 10.87 0.60 11.94
N TYR A 69 11.22 1.01 13.16
CA TYR A 69 11.14 0.11 14.31
C TYR A 69 9.68 -0.14 14.70
N LYS A 70 8.80 0.86 14.56
CA LYS A 70 7.36 0.70 14.78
C LYS A 70 6.70 -0.19 13.74
N LEU A 71 7.09 -0.07 12.47
CA LEU A 71 6.61 -0.97 11.42
C LEU A 71 7.07 -2.41 11.66
N LEU A 72 8.32 -2.61 12.08
CA LEU A 72 8.83 -3.92 12.42
C LEU A 72 8.15 -4.50 13.67
N GLU A 73 7.95 -3.69 14.70
CA GLU A 73 7.20 -4.07 15.92
C GLU A 73 5.78 -4.51 15.57
N ALA A 74 5.03 -3.70 14.81
CA ALA A 74 3.68 -4.02 14.36
C ALA A 74 3.64 -5.29 13.50
N SER A 75 4.63 -5.49 12.62
CA SER A 75 4.76 -6.69 11.81
C SER A 75 4.99 -7.94 12.67
N CYS A 76 5.89 -7.87 13.66
CA CYS A 76 6.18 -8.98 14.57
C CYS A 76 5.00 -9.29 15.49
N ALA A 77 4.22 -8.28 15.89
CA ALA A 77 3.03 -8.44 16.70
C ALA A 77 1.81 -8.92 15.89
N GLY A 78 1.86 -8.90 14.56
CA GLY A 78 0.69 -9.14 13.71
C GLY A 78 -0.40 -8.09 13.91
N GLN A 79 -0.01 -6.85 14.25
CA GLN A 79 -0.95 -5.78 14.57
C GLN A 79 -1.70 -5.32 13.33
N HIS A 80 -3.03 -5.26 13.42
CA HIS A 80 -3.87 -4.65 12.40
C HIS A 80 -3.91 -3.13 12.60
N LEU A 81 -3.44 -2.39 11.60
CA LEU A 81 -3.45 -0.93 11.58
C LEU A 81 -4.74 -0.44 10.94
N LYS A 82 -5.40 0.52 11.58
CA LYS A 82 -6.77 0.93 11.22
C LYS A 82 -6.89 1.52 9.81
N GLU A 83 -5.91 2.32 9.41
CA GLU A 83 -5.91 3.03 8.14
C GLU A 83 -4.48 3.25 7.64
N VAL A 84 -4.33 3.16 6.32
CA VAL A 84 -3.11 3.54 5.59
C VAL A 84 -3.52 4.42 4.41
N LYS A 85 -2.87 5.57 4.25
CA LYS A 85 -3.05 6.47 3.10
C LYS A 85 -1.75 6.61 2.34
N LEU A 86 -1.84 6.60 1.01
CA LEU A 86 -0.73 6.85 0.10
C LEU A 86 -1.03 8.14 -0.68
N SER A 87 -0.08 9.07 -0.69
CA SER A 87 -0.10 10.28 -1.52
C SER A 87 1.09 10.28 -2.49
N LEU A 88 0.87 10.84 -3.67
CA LEU A 88 1.82 10.94 -4.79
C LEU A 88 1.89 12.38 -5.31
#